data_AF-R6YPL0-F1
#
_entry.id   AF-R6YPL0-F1
#
_cell.length_a   1.000
_cell.length_b   1.000
_cell.length_c   1.000
_cell.angle_alpha   90.00
_cell.angle_beta   90.00
_cell.angle_gamma   90.00
#
_symmetry.space_group_name_H-M   'P 1'
#
loop_
_entity.id
_entity.type
_entity.pdbx_description
1 polymer ?
#
loop_
_entity_poly.entity_id
_entity_poly.type
_entity_poly.pdbx_seq_one_letter_code
_entity_poly.pdbx_strand_id
1 'polypeptide(L)'
;MCSLYINGTPHGKTERGATTCQLYMRRFNDGDVITVEPWRSAGFPIIKDCMVDRSAFDKIIQAGGYTSIRTGQAQDANAILIPKENADEAMDCATCIGCGACVAACKNGSAMLFVSSKVSQLALLPQGRVEAAARAKKMIARMDELGFGNCTNTRACEAVCPKNETIANIARLNREFLKAKLAD
;
A
#
# COMPACT_ATOMS: atom_id res chain seq x y z
N MET A 1 -7.86 -13.54 1.88
CA MET A 1 -8.21 -12.17 1.37
C MET A 1 -8.90 -12.32 0.02
N CYS A 2 -9.87 -11.46 -0.33
CA CYS A 2 -10.70 -11.57 -1.56
C CYS A 2 -10.02 -10.96 -2.81
N SER A 3 -8.77 -11.32 -3.04
CA SER A 3 -7.86 -10.73 -4.02
C SER A 3 -8.05 -11.31 -5.43
N LEU A 4 -9.06 -10.83 -6.17
CA LEU A 4 -9.45 -11.39 -7.48
C LEU A 4 -9.47 -10.34 -8.59
N TYR A 5 -8.94 -10.70 -9.76
CA TYR A 5 -9.06 -9.94 -11.00
C TYR A 5 -10.40 -10.34 -11.64
N ILE A 6 -11.29 -9.39 -11.85
CA ILE A 6 -12.63 -9.67 -12.38
C ILE A 6 -12.83 -8.81 -13.63
N ASN A 7 -13.05 -9.48 -14.75
CA ASN A 7 -13.21 -8.85 -16.08
C ASN A 7 -12.09 -7.83 -16.37
N GLY A 8 -10.84 -8.18 -16.09
CA GLY A 8 -9.69 -7.31 -16.36
C GLY A 8 -9.50 -6.14 -15.38
N THR A 9 -10.20 -6.10 -14.24
CA THR A 9 -10.02 -5.07 -13.21
C THR A 9 -9.75 -5.71 -11.84
N PRO A 10 -8.75 -5.26 -11.06
CA PRO A 10 -8.59 -5.70 -9.68
C PRO A 10 -9.85 -5.40 -8.87
N HIS A 11 -10.36 -6.40 -8.15
CA HIS A 11 -11.61 -6.36 -7.41
C HIS A 11 -12.89 -6.18 -8.23
N GLY A 12 -12.79 -6.09 -9.57
CA GLY A 12 -13.90 -5.79 -10.44
C GLY A 12 -14.28 -4.31 -10.47
N LYS A 13 -14.99 -3.89 -11.53
CA LYS A 13 -15.36 -2.49 -11.71
C LYS A 13 -16.52 -2.09 -10.79
N THR A 14 -16.32 -1.06 -9.98
CA THR A 14 -17.33 -0.47 -9.11
C THR A 14 -17.33 1.06 -9.25
N GLU A 15 -18.46 1.72 -8.94
CA GLU A 15 -18.56 3.19 -8.97
C GLU A 15 -17.72 3.86 -7.88
N ARG A 16 -17.55 3.19 -6.73
CA ARG A 16 -16.72 3.60 -5.60
C ARG A 16 -15.71 2.49 -5.34
N GLY A 17 -14.49 2.82 -4.94
CA GLY A 17 -13.46 1.83 -4.59
C GLY A 17 -14.01 0.79 -3.61
N ALA A 18 -13.98 -0.48 -4.00
CA ALA A 18 -14.52 -1.59 -3.21
C ALA A 18 -13.67 -2.85 -3.43
N THR A 19 -13.79 -3.80 -2.51
CA THR A 19 -13.13 -5.10 -2.65
C THR A 19 -14.09 -6.12 -3.25
N THR A 20 -13.57 -7.25 -3.74
CA THR A 20 -14.38 -8.29 -4.39
C THR A 20 -15.51 -8.81 -3.50
N CYS A 21 -15.32 -8.92 -2.19
CA CYS A 21 -16.38 -9.37 -1.28
C CYS A 21 -17.55 -8.36 -1.16
N GLN A 22 -17.39 -7.15 -1.69
CA GLN A 22 -18.42 -6.12 -1.80
C GLN A 22 -18.86 -5.89 -3.25
N LEU A 23 -18.41 -6.73 -4.18
CA LEU A 23 -18.89 -6.76 -5.56
C LEU A 23 -20.11 -7.67 -5.63
N TYR A 24 -21.28 -7.08 -5.90
CA TYR A 24 -22.55 -7.79 -5.91
C TYR A 24 -22.94 -8.23 -7.33
N MET A 25 -23.55 -9.42 -7.46
CA MET A 25 -23.99 -9.97 -8.75
C MET A 25 -24.96 -9.06 -9.52
N ARG A 26 -25.75 -8.24 -8.83
CA ARG A 26 -26.65 -7.23 -9.44
C ARG A 26 -25.95 -6.15 -10.28
N ARG A 27 -24.61 -6.10 -10.26
CA ARG A 27 -23.82 -5.21 -11.12
C ARG A 27 -23.57 -5.80 -12.52
N PHE A 28 -23.89 -7.07 -12.72
CA PHE A 28 -23.79 -7.76 -14.00
C PHE A 28 -25.18 -7.97 -14.55
N ASN A 29 -25.29 -8.00 -15.88
CA ASN A 29 -26.53 -8.32 -16.57
C ASN A 29 -26.72 -9.84 -16.61
N ASP A 30 -27.98 -10.28 -16.74
CA ASP A 30 -28.25 -11.69 -16.97
C ASP A 30 -27.62 -12.16 -18.28
N GLY A 31 -26.98 -13.33 -18.24
CA GLY A 31 -26.20 -13.88 -19.35
C GLY A 31 -24.77 -13.34 -19.51
N ASP A 32 -24.31 -12.40 -18.66
CA ASP A 32 -22.92 -11.92 -18.71
C ASP A 32 -21.92 -13.05 -18.37
N VAL A 33 -20.83 -13.14 -19.13
CA VAL A 33 -19.68 -14.00 -18.79
C VAL A 33 -18.74 -13.25 -17.85
N ILE A 34 -18.54 -13.79 -16.65
CA ILE A 34 -17.63 -13.22 -15.65
C ILE A 34 -16.33 -14.03 -15.63
N THR A 35 -15.23 -13.38 -15.98
CA THR A 35 -13.88 -13.95 -15.91
C THR A 35 -13.24 -13.59 -14.58
N VAL A 36 -12.79 -14.60 -13.83
CA VAL A 36 -12.15 -14.45 -12.52
C VAL A 36 -10.74 -15.05 -12.56
N GLU A 37 -9.75 -14.27 -12.12
CA GLU A 37 -8.33 -14.63 -12.22
C GLU A 37 -7.57 -14.24 -10.93
N PRO A 38 -6.43 -14.89 -10.63
CA PRO A 38 -5.53 -14.44 -9.56
C PRO A 38 -4.88 -13.08 -9.87
N TRP A 39 -4.23 -12.49 -8.86
CA TRP A 39 -3.29 -11.40 -9.08
C TRP A 39 -2.17 -11.80 -10.05
N ARG A 40 -1.85 -10.89 -10.98
CA ARG A 40 -0.76 -11.06 -11.94
C ARG A 40 0.39 -10.13 -11.55
N SER A 41 1.32 -10.64 -10.75
CA SER A 41 2.57 -9.94 -10.41
C SER A 41 3.63 -10.91 -9.93
N ALA A 42 4.90 -10.67 -10.28
CA ALA A 42 6.02 -11.48 -9.81
C ALA A 42 6.13 -11.47 -8.28
N GLY A 43 5.79 -10.34 -7.63
CA GLY A 43 5.77 -10.23 -6.17
C GLY A 43 4.59 -10.94 -5.49
N PHE A 44 3.63 -11.47 -6.26
CA PHE A 44 2.49 -12.25 -5.78
C PHE A 44 2.34 -13.57 -6.56
N PRO A 45 3.26 -14.53 -6.35
CA PRO A 45 3.22 -15.79 -7.06
C PRO A 45 1.93 -16.56 -6.74
N ILE A 46 1.38 -17.23 -7.75
CA ILE A 46 0.17 -18.05 -7.62
C ILE A 46 0.52 -19.31 -6.81
N ILE A 47 -0.28 -19.58 -5.79
CA ILE A 47 -0.21 -20.82 -5.00
C ILE A 47 -1.06 -21.89 -5.70
N LYS A 48 -2.35 -21.60 -5.89
CA LYS A 48 -3.33 -22.48 -6.54
C LYS A 48 -4.59 -21.70 -6.90
N ASP A 49 -5.18 -21.99 -8.05
CA ASP A 49 -6.39 -21.34 -8.55
C ASP A 49 -6.26 -19.80 -8.52
N CYS A 50 -7.13 -19.10 -7.79
CA CYS A 50 -7.05 -17.65 -7.62
C CYS A 50 -6.28 -17.21 -6.34
N MET A 51 -5.61 -18.13 -5.66
CA MET A 51 -4.84 -17.84 -4.45
C MET A 51 -3.39 -17.46 -4.79
N VAL A 52 -2.90 -16.39 -4.18
CA VAL A 52 -1.53 -15.89 -4.35
C VAL A 52 -0.82 -15.73 -3.01
N ASP A 53 0.49 -15.91 -2.97
CA ASP A 53 1.31 -15.55 -1.81
C ASP A 53 1.49 -14.04 -1.75
N ARG A 54 1.30 -13.45 -0.56
CA ARG A 54 1.42 -12.01 -0.31
C ARG A 54 2.34 -11.70 0.87
N SER A 55 3.05 -12.71 1.38
CA SER A 55 4.01 -12.59 2.49
C SER A 55 5.08 -11.50 2.23
N ALA A 56 5.30 -11.15 0.97
CA ALA A 56 6.15 -10.03 0.56
C ALA A 56 5.74 -8.70 1.21
N PHE A 57 4.44 -8.43 1.38
CA PHE A 57 3.98 -7.21 2.05
C PHE A 57 4.34 -7.18 3.54
N ASP A 58 4.22 -8.31 4.23
CA ASP A 58 4.61 -8.40 5.64
C ASP A 58 6.12 -8.18 5.80
N LYS A 59 6.92 -8.76 4.90
CA LYS A 59 8.38 -8.57 4.85
C LYS A 59 8.76 -7.10 4.62
N ILE A 60 8.02 -6.36 3.80
CA ILE A 60 8.24 -4.91 3.62
C ILE A 60 7.90 -4.14 4.90
N ILE A 61 6.77 -4.45 5.55
CA ILE A 61 6.39 -3.81 6.82
C ILE A 61 7.45 -4.10 7.89
N GLN A 62 7.98 -5.32 7.97
CA GLN A 62 9.04 -5.67 8.93
C GLN A 62 10.35 -4.90 8.69
N ALA A 63 10.66 -4.52 7.44
CA ALA A 63 11.90 -3.80 7.12
C ALA A 63 11.95 -2.37 7.67
N GLY A 64 10.79 -1.77 7.97
CA GLY A 64 10.78 -0.41 8.49
C GLY A 64 9.41 0.21 8.71
N GLY A 65 8.31 -0.53 8.68
CA GLY A 65 6.94 -0.04 8.91
C GLY A 65 6.53 0.04 10.38
N TYR A 66 7.48 0.32 11.29
CA TYR A 66 7.29 0.36 12.74
C TYR A 66 7.91 1.60 13.39
N THR A 67 7.55 1.94 14.62
CA THR A 67 8.26 2.92 15.44
C THR A 67 8.94 2.21 16.61
N SER A 68 10.18 2.57 16.89
CA SER A 68 10.91 2.02 18.03
C SER A 68 10.53 2.81 19.28
N ILE A 69 10.13 2.11 20.33
CA ILE A 69 9.82 2.73 21.62
C ILE A 69 10.45 1.94 22.76
N ARG A 70 10.94 2.65 23.77
CA ARG A 70 11.30 2.03 25.05
C ARG A 70 10.00 1.78 25.82
N THR A 71 9.64 0.51 25.96
CA THR A 71 8.45 0.08 26.71
C THR A 71 8.48 0.61 28.14
N GLY A 72 7.38 1.21 28.60
CA GLY A 72 7.26 1.78 29.95
C GLY A 72 7.69 3.25 30.11
N GLN A 73 8.08 3.92 29.02
CA GLN A 73 8.41 5.36 29.00
C GLN A 73 7.60 6.13 27.93
N ALA A 74 6.47 5.56 27.50
CA ALA A 74 5.58 6.28 26.61
C ALA A 74 4.98 7.45 27.37
N GLN A 75 5.23 8.67 26.89
CA GLN A 75 4.58 9.86 27.43
C GLN A 75 3.07 9.82 27.17
N ASP A 76 2.32 10.63 27.93
CA ASP A 76 0.88 10.80 27.72
C ASP A 76 0.59 11.18 26.26
N ALA A 77 -0.45 10.58 25.67
CA ALA A 77 -0.77 10.80 24.26
C ALA A 77 -1.13 12.27 23.96
N ASN A 78 -1.59 13.03 24.95
CA ASN A 78 -1.92 14.45 24.83
C ASN A 78 -0.70 15.36 25.02
N ALA A 79 0.46 14.82 25.42
CA ALA A 79 1.68 15.61 25.62
C ALA A 79 2.35 16.04 24.30
N ILE A 80 2.15 15.28 23.22
CA ILE A 80 2.60 15.69 21.88
C ILE A 80 1.41 16.17 21.07
N LEU A 81 1.35 17.49 20.86
CA LEU A 81 0.36 18.07 19.98
C LEU A 81 0.67 17.71 18.52
N ILE A 82 -0.35 17.20 17.82
CA ILE A 82 -0.27 16.87 16.40
C ILE A 82 -1.34 17.72 15.68
N PRO A 83 -0.98 18.47 14.62
CA PRO A 83 -1.95 19.17 13.81
C PRO A 83 -3.04 18.21 13.30
N LYS A 84 -4.31 18.61 13.37
CA LYS A 84 -5.45 17.76 12.99
C LYS A 84 -5.31 17.22 11.57
N GLU A 85 -4.91 18.06 10.63
CA GLU A 85 -4.68 17.68 9.23
C GLU A 85 -3.63 16.56 9.10
N ASN A 86 -2.55 16.61 9.89
CA ASN A 86 -1.53 15.56 9.87
C ASN A 86 -2.04 14.25 10.48
N ALA A 87 -2.83 14.34 11.55
CA ALA A 87 -3.42 13.17 12.20
C ALA A 87 -4.43 12.47 11.28
N ASP A 88 -5.27 13.25 10.59
CA ASP A 88 -6.25 12.75 9.62
C ASP A 88 -5.56 12.09 8.43
N GLU A 89 -4.63 12.80 7.79
CA GLU A 89 -3.89 12.27 6.64
C GLU A 89 -3.08 11.02 7.05
N ALA A 90 -2.50 10.99 8.25
CA ALA A 90 -1.81 9.80 8.75
C ALA A 90 -2.76 8.61 8.90
N MET A 91 -3.97 8.85 9.44
CA MET A 91 -5.00 7.84 9.57
C MET A 91 -5.49 7.36 8.20
N ASP A 92 -5.70 8.27 7.25
CA ASP A 92 -6.10 7.95 5.88
C ASP A 92 -5.05 7.05 5.20
N CYS A 93 -3.76 7.38 5.32
CA CYS A 93 -2.66 6.53 4.87
C CYS A 93 -2.61 5.16 5.58
N ALA A 94 -3.03 5.10 6.84
CA ALA A 94 -3.07 3.87 7.63
C ALA A 94 -4.20 2.93 7.20
N THR A 95 -5.25 3.46 6.57
CA THR A 95 -6.39 2.66 6.11
C THR A 95 -6.04 1.63 5.05
N CYS A 96 -4.86 1.73 4.42
CA CYS A 96 -4.33 0.72 3.51
C CYS A 96 -4.43 -0.70 4.11
N ILE A 97 -5.39 -1.47 3.60
CA ILE A 97 -5.65 -2.86 3.98
C ILE A 97 -4.67 -3.86 3.35
N GLY A 98 -3.70 -3.36 2.58
CA GLY A 98 -2.71 -4.20 1.91
C GLY A 98 -3.31 -5.20 0.92
N CYS A 99 -4.43 -4.92 0.25
CA CYS A 99 -5.14 -5.88 -0.63
C CYS A 99 -4.35 -6.33 -1.87
N GLY A 100 -3.37 -5.54 -2.32
CA GLY A 100 -2.53 -5.82 -3.48
C GLY A 100 -3.09 -5.35 -4.82
N ALA A 101 -4.28 -4.73 -4.86
CA ALA A 101 -4.86 -4.20 -6.11
C ALA A 101 -3.93 -3.21 -6.82
N CYS A 102 -3.22 -2.38 -6.06
CA CYS A 102 -2.25 -1.42 -6.58
C CYS A 102 -1.08 -2.06 -7.34
N VAL A 103 -0.63 -3.23 -6.89
CA VAL A 103 0.41 -4.02 -7.55
C VAL A 103 -0.16 -4.70 -8.79
N ALA A 104 -1.35 -5.31 -8.66
CA ALA A 104 -1.98 -6.07 -9.74
C ALA A 104 -2.36 -5.18 -10.94
N ALA A 105 -2.76 -3.92 -10.72
CA ALA A 105 -3.02 -2.95 -11.79
C ALA A 105 -1.75 -2.32 -12.38
N CYS A 106 -0.63 -2.34 -11.66
CA CYS A 106 0.58 -1.69 -12.13
C CYS A 106 1.23 -2.51 -13.24
N LYS A 107 1.47 -1.92 -14.40
CA LYS A 107 2.19 -2.58 -15.50
C LYS A 107 3.59 -3.10 -15.10
N ASN A 108 4.23 -2.47 -14.12
CA ASN A 108 5.53 -2.87 -13.60
C ASN A 108 5.41 -3.82 -12.39
N GLY A 109 4.19 -4.16 -11.95
CA GLY A 109 3.97 -4.88 -10.70
C GLY A 109 4.52 -4.14 -9.48
N SER A 110 4.49 -2.81 -9.47
CA SER A 110 5.11 -2.01 -8.41
C SER A 110 4.27 -2.00 -7.13
N ALA A 111 4.92 -2.21 -5.97
CA ALA A 111 4.30 -2.04 -4.66
C ALA A 111 4.39 -0.60 -4.12
N MET A 112 4.88 0.35 -4.91
CA MET A 112 5.19 1.70 -4.44
C MET A 112 4.02 2.41 -3.74
N LEU A 113 2.77 2.26 -4.19
CA LEU A 113 1.64 2.87 -3.48
C LEU A 113 1.50 2.29 -2.07
N PHE A 114 1.55 0.96 -1.92
CA PHE A 114 1.50 0.29 -0.62
C PHE A 114 2.65 0.72 0.29
N VAL A 115 3.90 0.66 -0.20
CA VAL A 115 5.08 1.08 0.56
C VAL A 115 4.93 2.53 1.01
N SER A 116 4.49 3.39 0.11
CA SER A 116 4.36 4.81 0.36
C SER A 116 3.27 5.16 1.36
N SER A 117 2.12 4.47 1.37
CA SER A 117 1.08 4.63 2.40
C SER A 117 1.62 4.22 3.77
N LYS A 118 2.34 3.10 3.86
CA LYS A 118 2.93 2.63 5.13
C LYS A 118 4.05 3.52 5.66
N VAL A 119 4.80 4.19 4.78
CA VAL A 119 5.75 5.23 5.17
C VAL A 119 5.03 6.51 5.58
N SER A 120 4.03 6.93 4.81
CA SER A 120 3.32 8.19 5.02
C SER A 120 2.55 8.26 6.33
N GLN A 121 1.86 7.17 6.71
CA GLN A 121 1.15 7.09 7.99
C GLN A 121 2.06 7.36 9.21
N LEU A 122 3.38 7.14 9.06
CA LEU A 122 4.38 7.35 10.12
C LEU A 122 5.15 8.65 9.93
N ALA A 123 5.46 9.05 8.69
CA ALA A 123 6.20 10.27 8.39
C ALA A 123 5.45 11.55 8.81
N LEU A 124 4.12 11.49 8.87
CA LEU A 124 3.26 12.60 9.31
C LEU A 124 3.21 12.75 10.83
N LEU A 125 3.67 11.74 11.58
CA LEU A 125 3.61 11.70 13.03
C LEU A 125 5.01 11.93 13.64
N PRO A 126 5.13 12.65 14.76
CA PRO A 126 6.42 12.86 15.43
C PRO A 126 7.16 11.57 15.78
N GLN A 127 6.42 10.52 16.16
CA GLN A 127 6.97 9.21 16.54
C GLN A 127 7.66 8.50 15.38
N GLY A 128 7.22 8.73 14.13
CA GLY A 128 7.80 8.10 12.96
C GLY A 128 9.07 8.78 12.43
N ARG A 129 9.41 9.96 12.95
CA ARG A 129 10.55 10.77 12.48
C ARG A 129 11.90 10.15 12.82
N VAL A 130 12.00 9.42 13.92
CA VAL A 130 13.26 8.82 14.39
C VAL A 130 13.83 7.85 13.35
N GLU A 131 12.98 6.98 12.78
CA GLU A 131 13.40 6.04 11.76
C GLU A 131 13.23 6.55 10.33
N ALA A 132 12.77 7.79 10.09
CA ALA A 132 12.34 8.24 8.76
C ALA A 132 13.35 7.95 7.63
N ALA A 133 14.61 8.32 7.83
CA ALA A 133 15.69 8.10 6.86
C ALA A 133 15.96 6.60 6.61
N ALA A 134 16.05 5.81 7.69
CA ALA A 134 16.28 4.37 7.60
C ALA A 134 15.07 3.63 6.99
N ARG A 135 13.86 4.01 7.39
CA ARG A 135 12.56 3.49 6.93
C ARG A 135 12.43 3.62 5.42
N ALA A 136 12.63 4.82 4.87
CA ALA A 136 12.50 5.05 3.45
C ALA A 136 13.48 4.17 2.64
N LYS A 137 14.75 4.13 3.05
CA LYS A 137 15.77 3.31 2.37
C LYS A 137 15.49 1.81 2.49
N LYS A 138 15.24 1.31 3.70
CA LYS A 138 15.04 -0.12 3.97
C LYS A 138 13.78 -0.66 3.32
N MET A 139 12.66 0.07 3.38
CA MET A 139 11.41 -0.41 2.81
C MET A 139 11.43 -0.41 1.27
N ILE A 140 12.10 0.57 0.63
CA ILE A 140 12.31 0.57 -0.83
C ILE A 140 13.25 -0.57 -1.22
N ALA A 141 14.42 -0.69 -0.57
CA ALA A 141 15.35 -1.78 -0.85
C ALA A 141 14.69 -3.16 -0.68
N ARG A 142 13.88 -3.33 0.38
CA ARG A 142 13.15 -4.57 0.60
C ARG A 142 12.09 -4.84 -0.47
N MET A 143 11.41 -3.80 -0.96
CA MET A 143 10.47 -3.92 -2.06
C MET A 143 11.18 -4.43 -3.32
N ASP A 144 12.34 -3.86 -3.65
CA ASP A 144 13.12 -4.25 -4.82
C ASP A 144 13.64 -5.69 -4.71
N GLU A 145 14.18 -6.08 -3.54
CA GLU A 145 14.62 -7.46 -3.25
C GLU A 145 13.52 -8.51 -3.42
N LEU A 146 12.26 -8.13 -3.18
CA LEU A 146 11.10 -9.02 -3.28
C LEU A 146 10.53 -9.09 -4.70
N GLY A 147 11.18 -8.46 -5.68
CA GLY A 147 10.83 -8.58 -7.09
C GLY A 147 9.66 -7.69 -7.53
N PHE A 148 9.30 -6.66 -6.76
CA PHE A 148 8.36 -5.64 -7.23
C PHE A 148 9.08 -4.63 -8.13
N GLY A 149 8.40 -4.17 -9.19
CA GLY A 149 9.00 -3.21 -10.10
C GLY A 149 8.95 -1.76 -9.61
N ASN A 150 9.67 -0.90 -10.33
CA ASN A 150 9.75 0.54 -10.04
C ASN A 150 8.49 1.31 -10.46
N CYS A 151 8.23 2.45 -9.82
CA CYS A 151 7.14 3.34 -10.21
C CYS A 151 7.51 4.18 -11.44
N THR A 152 6.67 4.16 -12.46
CA THR A 152 6.75 5.06 -13.63
C THR A 152 5.54 5.99 -13.74
N ASN A 153 4.90 6.29 -12.61
CA ASN A 153 3.79 7.23 -12.46
C ASN A 153 2.59 7.01 -13.41
N THR A 154 2.18 5.76 -13.64
CA THR A 154 1.00 5.44 -14.45
C THR A 154 -0.33 5.77 -13.77
N ARG A 155 -0.32 5.96 -12.45
CA ARG A 155 -1.49 6.24 -11.59
C ARG A 155 -2.58 5.17 -11.58
N ALA A 156 -2.34 4.02 -12.23
CA ALA A 156 -3.26 2.89 -12.21
C ALA A 156 -3.52 2.37 -10.79
N CYS A 157 -2.52 2.47 -9.90
CA CYS A 157 -2.62 2.03 -8.51
C CYS A 157 -3.64 2.82 -7.67
N GLU A 158 -3.69 4.15 -7.84
CA GLU A 158 -4.64 5.03 -7.16
C GLU A 158 -6.06 4.80 -7.70
N ALA A 159 -6.21 4.65 -9.02
CA ALA A 159 -7.50 4.44 -9.68
C ALA A 159 -8.23 3.16 -9.22
N VAL A 160 -7.50 2.13 -8.79
CA VAL A 160 -8.09 0.84 -8.35
C VAL A 160 -8.09 0.66 -6.83
N CYS A 161 -7.58 1.62 -6.06
CA CYS A 161 -7.44 1.43 -4.62
C CYS A 161 -8.81 1.45 -3.93
N PRO A 162 -9.24 0.37 -3.25
CA PRO A 162 -10.54 0.34 -2.57
C PRO A 162 -10.59 1.23 -1.32
N LYS A 163 -9.44 1.77 -0.90
CA LYS A 163 -9.31 2.69 0.23
C LYS A 163 -8.96 4.11 -0.22
N ASN A 164 -8.97 4.37 -1.53
CA ASN A 164 -8.68 5.69 -2.11
C ASN A 164 -7.32 6.27 -1.69
N GLU A 165 -6.33 5.39 -1.46
CA GLU A 165 -4.95 5.81 -1.22
C GLU A 165 -4.43 6.60 -2.41
N THR A 166 -3.82 7.74 -2.13
CA THR A 166 -3.43 8.70 -3.18
C THR A 166 -1.97 8.56 -3.57
N ILE A 167 -1.64 8.94 -4.81
CA ILE A 167 -0.24 9.02 -5.24
C ILE A 167 0.57 10.11 -4.51
N ALA A 168 -0.09 10.98 -3.73
CA ALA A 168 0.60 11.94 -2.86
C ALA A 168 1.48 11.22 -1.82
N ASN A 169 1.09 10.01 -1.41
CA ASN A 169 1.90 9.14 -0.57
C ASN A 169 3.22 8.76 -1.26
N ILE A 170 3.19 8.41 -2.54
CA ILE A 170 4.39 8.11 -3.34
C ILE A 170 5.29 9.34 -3.40
N ALA A 171 4.72 10.52 -3.63
CA ALA A 171 5.48 11.77 -3.63
C ALA A 171 6.14 12.04 -2.27
N ARG A 172 5.45 11.77 -1.15
CA ARG A 172 5.99 11.90 0.21
C ARG A 172 7.14 10.92 0.46
N LEU A 173 6.96 9.64 0.12
CA LEU A 173 8.02 8.62 0.20
C LEU A 173 9.26 9.03 -0.60
N ASN A 174 9.08 9.49 -1.84
CA ASN A 174 10.21 9.91 -2.69
C ASN A 174 10.98 11.08 -2.06
N ARG A 175 10.28 12.06 -1.44
CA ARG A 175 10.94 13.15 -0.71
C ARG A 175 11.72 12.64 0.50
N GLU A 176 11.15 11.73 1.29
CA GLU A 176 11.85 11.14 2.43
C GLU A 176 13.08 10.34 1.99
N PHE A 177 12.97 9.57 0.91
CA PHE A 177 14.10 8.85 0.34
C PHE A 177 15.21 9.79 -0.16
N LEU A 178 14.86 10.84 -0.92
CA LEU A 178 15.83 11.82 -1.43
C LEU A 178 16.54 12.56 -0.30
N LYS A 179 15.80 13.05 0.70
CA LYS A 179 16.39 13.67 1.90
C LYS A 179 17.38 12.72 2.57
N ALA A 180 17.00 11.46 2.72
CA ALA A 180 17.82 10.46 3.37
C ALA A 180 19.08 10.12 2.56
N LYS A 181 19.00 10.12 1.24
CA LYS A 181 20.14 9.86 0.33
C LYS A 181 21.11 11.03 0.24
N LEU A 182 20.63 12.27 0.34
CA LEU A 182 21.48 13.46 0.36
C LEU A 182 22.21 13.68 1.69
N ALA A 183 21.81 12.95 2.73
CA ALA A 183 22.43 12.98 4.05
C ALA A 183 23.36 11.78 4.31
N ASP A 184 23.54 10.88 3.33
CA ASP A 184 24.59 9.86 3.32
C ASP A 184 25.95 10.51 2.99
#